data_AF-A0AAN8ER34-F1
#
_entry.id   AF-A0AAN8ER34-F1
#
_cell.length_a   1.000
_cell.length_b   1.000
_cell.length_c   1.000
_cell.angle_alpha   90.00
_cell.angle_beta   90.00
_cell.angle_gamma   90.00
#
_symmetry.space_group_name_H-M   'P 1'
#
loop_
_entity.id
_entity.type
_entity.pdbx_description
1 polymer ?
#
loop_
_entity_poly.entity_id
_entity_poly.type
_entity_poly.pdbx_seq_one_letter_code
_entity_poly.pdbx_strand_id
1 'polypeptide(L)'
;MATKVLVVGAVQGQLAKAFQKISKLHSKTDFAFALVTGGLFSQEADDDVQALLSGSTTVPLPTYFTVADHALPQPVQEKLEAAGEVCPNLFYLGRKGTLTTTEGIKIVFLGGRQVQNEESMTQSIGKYDPLFLDNEARVLSGANNAHIILTNQWPARIENDSSISLPEGIEPSTSSVAVANLCATLKPRYQFSSSPTASWKREPFVWPMEYSENAETQVTRFESLGSINLKTSEWISAFTLDLTKPAASEGAQRAAPFTVTTPRSKRKRDALDSDPYRNQRYDTSTTDSYRPGGRGRNNKRPKYDPNDCFMCLGKPQFSANMVISIAEESFLTSLRGPLPTDTTFPTLKSTGNLMIIPMYHAADETAHGRRSPPELQTEFNEMTRYRHALQHMLLDKAKGELGAVCWEVNRTGIRHFHWQWVACPQTMIGKGLVEAAFKIAAEKNEYEKFRPCEPDKLLSERQSDFFRVWIWSAVPSTTSTTNGSHTNGNGTSNPSPPPTTTSPLAQADALAAGQDEKSTTPPNTTETSMYFELPPDQRFNIQFGRTVLSSLLKLEHRADWRSVPAGDGDEARDAEAWKEDFGDWDFAMG
;
A
#
# COMPACT_ATOMS: atom_id res chain seq x y z
N MET A 1 13.13 12.24 24.23
CA MET A 1 12.65 12.62 25.57
C MET A 1 11.37 11.84 25.80
N ALA A 2 11.18 11.33 27.01
CA ALA A 2 10.01 10.54 27.38
C ALA A 2 8.93 11.47 27.93
N THR A 3 7.77 11.51 27.28
CA THR A 3 6.68 12.44 27.58
C THR A 3 5.55 11.70 28.28
N LYS A 4 5.09 12.19 29.42
CA LYS A 4 3.97 11.59 30.17
C LYS A 4 2.66 12.19 29.68
N VAL A 5 1.74 11.33 29.25
CA VAL A 5 0.43 11.70 28.68
C VAL A 5 -0.67 11.12 29.53
N LEU A 6 -1.68 11.95 29.84
CA LEU A 6 -2.91 11.53 30.50
C LEU A 6 -4.02 11.36 29.44
N VAL A 7 -4.80 10.29 29.54
CA VAL A 7 -5.95 10.05 28.66
C VAL A 7 -7.19 9.88 29.53
N VAL A 8 -8.25 10.60 29.18
CA VAL A 8 -9.50 10.67 29.93
C VAL A 8 -10.62 10.22 29.01
N GLY A 9 -11.48 9.33 29.52
CA GLY A 9 -12.66 8.82 28.83
C GLY A 9 -13.81 9.83 28.80
N ALA A 10 -15.03 9.31 28.69
CA ALA A 10 -16.23 10.15 28.59
C ALA A 10 -16.55 10.87 29.90
N VAL A 11 -16.52 12.21 29.90
CA VAL A 11 -16.79 13.05 31.08
C VAL A 11 -18.30 13.30 31.28
N GLN A 12 -19.07 13.31 30.20
CA GLN A 12 -20.52 13.51 30.16
C GLN A 12 -20.99 14.71 30.99
N GLY A 13 -20.29 15.85 30.91
CA GLY A 13 -20.64 17.08 31.62
C GLY A 13 -20.17 17.18 33.07
N GLN A 14 -19.59 16.12 33.68
CA GLN A 14 -19.03 16.19 35.04
C GLN A 14 -17.64 16.86 35.09
N LEU A 15 -17.58 18.11 34.63
CA LEU A 15 -16.34 18.87 34.46
C LEU A 15 -15.63 19.07 35.80
N ALA A 16 -16.35 19.44 36.86
CA ALA A 16 -15.75 19.68 38.17
C ALA A 16 -15.07 18.41 38.71
N LYS A 17 -15.75 17.26 38.65
CA LYS A 17 -15.22 15.97 39.12
C LYS A 17 -14.01 15.53 38.27
N ALA A 18 -14.09 15.70 36.95
CA ALA A 18 -13.01 15.34 36.04
C ALA A 18 -11.76 16.19 36.31
N PHE A 19 -11.86 17.51 36.31
CA PHE A 19 -10.70 18.39 36.49
C PHE A 19 -10.11 18.34 37.90
N GLN A 20 -10.91 18.09 38.94
CA GLN A 20 -10.38 17.79 40.27
C GLN A 20 -9.53 16.51 40.29
N LYS A 21 -9.97 15.45 39.60
CA LYS A 21 -9.21 14.19 39.50
C LYS A 21 -7.94 14.38 38.67
N ILE A 22 -8.03 15.08 37.55
CA ILE A 22 -6.89 15.43 36.69
C ILE A 22 -5.85 16.23 37.47
N SER A 23 -6.27 17.26 38.22
CA SER A 23 -5.38 18.08 39.06
C SER A 23 -4.65 17.23 40.11
N LYS A 24 -5.37 16.34 40.79
CA LYS A 24 -4.77 15.41 41.77
C LYS A 24 -3.74 14.46 41.13
N LEU A 25 -3.97 13.97 39.91
CA LEU A 25 -3.03 13.09 39.22
C LEU A 25 -1.83 13.88 38.67
N HIS A 26 -2.07 15.06 38.09
CA HIS A 26 -1.04 15.93 37.54
C HIS A 26 -0.07 16.39 38.63
N SER A 27 -0.55 16.76 39.82
CA SER A 27 0.32 17.14 40.95
C SER A 27 1.30 16.04 41.40
N LYS A 28 1.01 14.76 41.09
CA LYS A 28 1.87 13.62 41.46
C LYS A 28 2.84 13.23 40.35
N THR A 29 2.37 13.25 39.11
CA THR A 29 3.08 12.64 37.98
C THR A 29 3.75 13.67 37.07
N ASP A 30 3.24 14.91 37.05
CA ASP A 30 3.63 15.98 36.14
C ASP A 30 3.50 15.56 34.66
N PHE A 31 2.28 15.64 34.15
CA PHE A 31 1.93 15.28 32.77
C PHE A 31 2.13 16.47 31.83
N ALA A 32 2.62 16.21 30.60
CA ALA A 32 2.79 17.26 29.60
C ALA A 32 1.44 17.79 29.09
N PHE A 33 0.49 16.88 28.84
CA PHE A 33 -0.87 17.22 28.43
C PHE A 33 -1.85 16.07 28.71
N ALA A 34 -3.15 16.39 28.63
CA ALA A 34 -4.24 15.43 28.69
C ALA A 34 -5.01 15.36 27.36
N LEU A 35 -5.50 14.17 27.01
CA LEU A 35 -6.40 13.92 25.88
C LEU A 35 -7.74 13.41 26.39
N VAL A 36 -8.85 14.00 25.93
CA VAL A 36 -10.20 13.52 26.22
C VAL A 36 -10.72 12.76 25.00
N THR A 37 -11.03 11.47 25.14
CA THR A 37 -11.41 10.58 24.02
C THR A 37 -12.83 10.81 23.52
N GLY A 38 -13.70 11.39 24.35
CA GLY A 38 -15.04 11.79 23.93
C GLY A 38 -15.85 12.37 25.07
N GLY A 39 -17.00 12.95 24.75
CA GLY A 39 -18.06 13.39 25.65
C GLY A 39 -17.57 14.32 26.76
N LEU A 40 -16.80 15.38 26.47
CA LEU A 40 -16.37 16.30 27.52
C LEU A 40 -17.57 17.02 28.16
N PHE A 41 -18.47 17.52 27.31
CA PHE A 41 -19.68 18.25 27.70
C PHE A 41 -20.93 17.37 27.61
N SER A 42 -21.96 17.77 28.36
CA SER A 42 -23.35 17.36 28.18
C SER A 42 -23.95 18.01 26.91
N GLN A 43 -25.11 17.53 26.45
CA GLN A 43 -25.77 18.07 25.26
C GLN A 43 -26.25 19.52 25.47
N GLU A 44 -26.70 19.83 26.68
CA GLU A 44 -27.11 21.17 27.08
C GLU A 44 -26.09 21.78 28.03
N ALA A 45 -25.97 23.12 28.03
CA ALA A 45 -25.09 23.80 28.97
C ALA A 45 -25.66 23.70 30.40
N ASP A 46 -24.82 23.30 31.33
CA ASP A 46 -25.12 23.22 32.76
C ASP A 46 -24.30 24.22 33.58
N ASP A 47 -24.49 24.22 34.89
CA ASP A 47 -23.75 25.10 35.82
C ASP A 47 -22.23 24.85 35.76
N ASP A 48 -21.81 23.62 35.45
CA ASP A 48 -20.40 23.24 35.29
C ASP A 48 -19.78 23.94 34.06
N VAL A 49 -20.53 24.05 32.95
CA VAL A 49 -20.12 24.84 31.77
C VAL A 49 -19.99 26.33 32.12
N GLN A 50 -20.94 26.90 32.86
CA GLN A 50 -20.86 28.31 33.28
C GLN A 50 -19.69 28.57 34.24
N ALA A 51 -19.44 27.65 35.17
CA ALA A 51 -18.28 27.70 36.07
C ALA A 51 -16.96 27.61 35.30
N LEU A 52 -16.90 26.80 34.23
CA LEU A 52 -15.74 26.69 33.36
C LEU A 52 -15.51 27.99 32.55
N LEU A 53 -16.56 28.54 31.93
CA LEU A 53 -16.49 29.75 31.10
C LEU A 53 -16.19 31.02 31.91
N SER A 54 -16.67 31.08 33.16
CA SER A 54 -16.37 32.17 34.10
C SER A 54 -14.99 32.07 34.75
N GLY A 55 -14.29 30.94 34.58
CA GLY A 55 -12.98 30.69 35.19
C GLY A 55 -13.02 30.22 36.64
N SER A 56 -14.21 29.90 37.18
CA SER A 56 -14.36 29.29 38.51
C SER A 56 -13.78 27.87 38.57
N THR A 57 -13.88 27.13 37.47
CA THR A 57 -13.24 25.82 37.30
C THR A 57 -11.98 25.97 36.45
N THR A 58 -10.81 25.68 37.03
CA THR A 58 -9.52 25.80 36.35
C THR A 58 -9.06 24.47 35.76
N VAL A 59 -8.49 24.51 34.55
CA VAL A 59 -7.89 23.35 33.89
C VAL A 59 -6.38 23.32 34.17
N PRO A 60 -5.85 22.29 34.86
CA PRO A 60 -4.52 22.34 35.47
C PRO A 60 -3.36 22.11 34.49
N LEU A 61 -3.61 21.55 33.31
CA LEU A 61 -2.62 21.27 32.27
C LEU A 61 -3.27 21.36 30.88
N PRO A 62 -2.50 21.57 29.80
CA PRO A 62 -3.03 21.55 28.45
C PRO A 62 -3.87 20.31 28.18
N THR A 63 -5.16 20.50 27.90
CA THR A 63 -6.14 19.44 27.74
C THR A 63 -6.79 19.59 26.38
N TYR A 64 -6.66 18.57 25.55
CA TYR A 64 -7.17 18.57 24.19
C TYR A 64 -8.40 17.65 24.07
N PHE A 65 -9.43 18.12 23.37
CA PHE A 65 -10.65 17.35 23.13
C PHE A 65 -11.20 17.58 21.72
N THR A 66 -12.03 16.65 21.26
CA THR A 66 -12.77 16.73 19.99
C THR A 66 -14.27 16.52 20.23
N VAL A 67 -15.08 16.62 19.17
CA VAL A 67 -16.52 16.34 19.24
C VAL A 67 -16.76 14.85 19.44
N ALA A 68 -17.80 14.52 20.19
CA ALA A 68 -18.19 13.14 20.48
C ALA A 68 -19.55 12.82 19.88
N ASP A 69 -20.48 12.28 20.67
CA ASP A 69 -21.79 11.85 20.19
C ASP A 69 -22.81 13.00 20.02
N HIS A 70 -22.53 14.17 20.60
CA HIS A 70 -23.38 15.36 20.52
C HIS A 70 -22.55 16.60 20.16
N ALA A 71 -23.20 17.59 19.56
CA ALA A 71 -22.59 18.89 19.30
C ALA A 71 -22.19 19.59 20.60
N LEU A 72 -21.22 20.51 20.53
CA LEU A 72 -20.83 21.30 21.70
C LEU A 72 -21.98 22.22 22.15
N PRO A 73 -22.15 22.51 23.45
CA PRO A 73 -23.16 23.47 23.90
C PRO A 73 -22.96 24.86 23.28
N GLN A 74 -24.05 25.55 22.96
CA GLN A 74 -24.01 26.85 22.29
C GLN A 74 -23.09 27.89 22.98
N PRO A 75 -23.09 28.05 24.32
CA PRO A 75 -22.17 28.99 24.97
C PRO A 75 -20.68 28.66 24.76
N VAL A 76 -20.36 27.37 24.61
CA VAL A 76 -18.99 26.91 24.31
C VAL A 76 -18.62 27.22 22.87
N GLN A 77 -19.55 27.04 21.92
CA GLN A 77 -19.34 27.41 20.52
C GLN A 77 -19.09 28.92 20.37
N GLU A 78 -19.93 29.75 20.99
CA GLU A 78 -19.79 31.21 20.98
C GLU A 78 -18.44 31.66 21.56
N LYS A 79 -18.01 31.02 22.65
CA LYS A 79 -16.69 31.30 23.25
C LYS A 79 -15.54 30.91 22.33
N LEU A 80 -15.61 29.74 21.69
CA LEU A 80 -14.60 29.28 20.73
C LEU A 80 -14.51 30.20 19.51
N GLU A 81 -15.64 30.72 19.03
CA GLU A 81 -15.66 31.68 17.91
C GLU A 81 -15.08 33.04 18.29
N ALA A 82 -15.34 33.51 19.52
CA ALA A 82 -14.88 34.80 19.99
C ALA A 82 -13.40 34.81 20.41
N ALA A 83 -12.91 33.75 21.05
CA ALA A 83 -11.60 33.72 21.70
C ALA A 83 -10.64 32.64 21.17
N GLY A 84 -11.12 31.67 20.38
CA GLY A 84 -10.31 30.55 19.85
C GLY A 84 -10.04 29.42 20.85
N GLU A 85 -10.33 29.61 22.14
CA GLU A 85 -10.23 28.61 23.20
C GLU A 85 -11.45 28.69 24.14
N VAL A 86 -11.77 27.58 24.82
CA VAL A 86 -12.90 27.55 25.77
C VAL A 86 -12.53 28.30 27.05
N CYS A 87 -11.36 27.96 27.59
CA CYS A 87 -10.72 28.60 28.73
C CYS A 87 -9.22 28.25 28.71
N PRO A 88 -8.37 28.90 29.53
CA PRO A 88 -6.95 28.60 29.58
C PRO A 88 -6.69 27.11 29.81
N ASN A 89 -5.77 26.54 29.02
CA ASN A 89 -5.41 25.12 28.99
C ASN A 89 -6.50 24.15 28.46
N LEU A 90 -7.63 24.62 27.91
CA LEU A 90 -8.63 23.75 27.32
C LEU A 90 -8.85 24.04 25.84
N PHE A 91 -8.35 23.14 25.00
CA PHE A 91 -8.23 23.34 23.57
C PHE A 91 -9.14 22.38 22.79
N TYR A 92 -10.04 22.97 22.01
CA TYR A 92 -10.84 22.23 21.04
C TYR A 92 -10.00 21.99 19.78
N LEU A 93 -9.82 20.71 19.43
CA LEU A 93 -9.02 20.32 18.27
C LEU A 93 -9.74 20.53 16.92
N GLY A 94 -11.07 20.65 16.92
CA GLY A 94 -11.88 20.50 15.72
C GLY A 94 -12.46 19.09 15.57
N ARG A 95 -13.32 18.88 14.56
CA ARG A 95 -13.86 17.54 14.24
C ARG A 95 -12.77 16.61 13.71
N LYS A 96 -11.84 17.14 12.94
CA LYS A 96 -10.80 16.36 12.27
C LYS A 96 -9.54 17.19 12.11
N GLY A 97 -8.38 16.53 12.11
CA GLY A 97 -7.13 17.19 11.79
C GLY A 97 -5.92 16.50 12.39
N THR A 98 -4.81 17.24 12.36
CA THR A 98 -3.54 16.81 12.93
C THR A 98 -2.99 17.89 13.84
N LEU A 99 -2.53 17.51 15.02
CA LEU A 99 -1.84 18.39 15.97
C LEU A 99 -0.44 17.83 16.21
N THR A 100 0.56 18.71 16.21
CA THR A 100 1.89 18.36 16.74
C THR A 100 2.09 19.14 18.03
N THR A 101 2.25 18.44 19.15
CA THR A 101 2.46 19.08 20.45
C THR A 101 3.88 19.66 20.55
N THR A 102 4.14 20.48 21.57
CA THR A 102 5.47 21.10 21.78
C THR A 102 6.57 20.07 22.02
N GLU A 103 6.21 18.88 22.50
CA GLU A 103 7.11 17.74 22.72
C GLU A 103 7.38 16.94 21.42
N GLY A 104 6.80 17.35 20.29
CA GLY A 104 6.92 16.70 19.00
C GLY A 104 5.99 15.50 18.80
N ILE A 105 4.98 15.33 19.67
CA ILE A 105 4.01 14.24 19.54
C ILE A 105 2.96 14.64 18.51
N LYS A 106 2.98 13.93 17.39
CA LYS A 106 1.95 14.02 16.34
C LYS A 106 0.70 13.21 16.68
N ILE A 107 -0.41 13.91 16.82
CA ILE A 107 -1.73 13.39 17.14
C ILE A 107 -2.62 13.59 15.92
N VAL A 108 -3.25 12.53 15.43
CA VAL A 108 -4.30 12.61 14.41
C VAL A 108 -5.63 12.38 15.10
N PHE A 109 -6.61 13.24 14.88
CA PHE A 109 -7.89 13.16 15.57
C PHE A 109 -9.07 13.17 14.59
N LEU A 110 -10.10 12.39 14.92
CA LEU A 110 -11.35 12.29 14.18
C LEU A 110 -12.51 12.08 15.17
N GLY A 111 -13.16 13.18 15.52
CA GLY A 111 -14.33 13.23 16.38
C GLY A 111 -15.64 12.96 15.64
N GLY A 112 -16.70 12.71 16.40
CA GLY A 112 -18.02 12.43 15.85
C GLY A 112 -18.26 10.97 15.45
N ARG A 113 -19.36 10.74 14.74
CA ARG A 113 -19.74 9.45 14.16
C ARG A 113 -19.78 9.50 12.64
N GLN A 114 -19.44 8.39 12.01
CA GLN A 114 -19.52 8.24 10.57
C GLN A 114 -20.97 8.36 10.11
N VAL A 115 -21.20 9.20 9.11
CA VAL A 115 -22.49 9.26 8.41
C VAL A 115 -22.70 7.96 7.64
N GLN A 116 -23.80 7.25 7.90
CA GLN A 116 -24.08 5.96 7.24
C GLN A 116 -24.65 6.11 5.83
N ASN A 117 -25.42 7.18 5.58
CA ASN A 117 -26.02 7.44 4.28
C ASN A 117 -25.77 8.90 3.88
N GLU A 118 -24.64 9.13 3.20
CA GLU A 118 -24.23 10.48 2.80
C GLU A 118 -25.22 11.13 1.81
N GLU A 119 -25.91 10.33 0.98
CA GLU A 119 -26.91 10.81 0.00
C GLU A 119 -28.16 11.43 0.66
N SER A 120 -28.44 11.07 1.92
CA SER A 120 -29.57 11.60 2.69
C SER A 120 -29.30 12.96 3.35
N MET A 121 -28.06 13.46 3.27
CA MET A 121 -27.70 14.75 3.86
C MET A 121 -28.16 15.90 2.97
N THR A 122 -28.96 16.81 3.54
CA THR A 122 -29.44 18.02 2.86
C THR A 122 -28.59 19.26 3.17
N GLN A 123 -27.70 19.19 4.17
CA GLN A 123 -26.88 20.30 4.64
C GLN A 123 -25.43 19.86 4.86
N SER A 124 -24.50 20.80 4.72
CA SER A 124 -23.09 20.58 5.01
C SER A 124 -22.84 20.41 6.51
N ILE A 125 -21.94 19.49 6.88
CA ILE A 125 -21.55 19.28 8.28
C ILE A 125 -20.80 20.52 8.81
N GLY A 126 -21.33 21.11 9.88
CA GLY A 126 -20.79 22.26 10.59
C GLY A 126 -19.49 21.96 11.35
N LYS A 127 -18.88 23.01 11.91
CA LYS A 127 -17.60 22.90 12.63
C LYS A 127 -17.69 22.11 13.94
N TYR A 128 -18.86 22.09 14.57
CA TYR A 128 -19.06 21.50 15.90
C TYR A 128 -19.98 20.27 15.87
N ASP A 129 -20.39 19.85 14.68
CA ASP A 129 -21.31 18.73 14.50
C ASP A 129 -20.65 17.40 14.91
N PRO A 130 -21.39 16.48 15.52
CA PRO A 130 -20.87 15.19 15.99
C PRO A 130 -20.78 14.16 14.86
N LEU A 131 -20.45 14.59 13.64
CA LEU A 131 -20.46 13.75 12.45
C LEU A 131 -19.18 13.91 11.62
N PHE A 132 -18.80 12.86 10.92
CA PHE A 132 -17.75 12.89 9.91
C PHE A 132 -18.13 12.05 8.67
N LEU A 133 -17.56 12.41 7.52
CA LEU A 133 -17.73 11.67 6.26
C LEU A 133 -16.58 10.70 6.02
N ASP A 134 -16.81 9.66 5.21
CA ASP A 134 -15.76 8.68 4.91
C ASP A 134 -14.55 9.36 4.24
N ASN A 135 -14.81 10.30 3.32
CA ASN A 135 -13.76 11.09 2.68
C ASN A 135 -12.93 11.93 3.67
N GLU A 136 -13.55 12.39 4.76
CA GLU A 136 -12.84 13.16 5.78
C GLU A 136 -11.82 12.29 6.53
N ALA A 137 -12.15 11.03 6.81
CA ALA A 137 -11.21 10.06 7.37
C ALA A 137 -10.09 9.72 6.38
N ARG A 138 -10.42 9.53 5.09
CA ARG A 138 -9.43 9.27 4.03
C ARG A 138 -8.40 10.39 3.88
N VAL A 139 -8.83 11.64 3.94
CA VAL A 139 -7.91 12.80 3.86
C VAL A 139 -6.92 12.81 5.02
N LEU A 140 -7.31 12.35 6.21
CA LEU A 140 -6.39 12.26 7.36
C LEU A 140 -5.29 11.21 7.18
N SER A 141 -5.48 10.22 6.31
CA SER A 141 -4.42 9.27 5.95
C SER A 141 -3.24 9.95 5.27
N GLY A 142 -3.44 11.10 4.62
CA GLY A 142 -2.38 11.95 4.07
C GLY A 142 -1.46 12.58 5.12
N ALA A 143 -1.72 12.34 6.42
CA ALA A 143 -0.79 12.72 7.48
C ALA A 143 0.52 11.90 7.45
N ASN A 144 0.66 10.84 6.65
CA ASN A 144 1.84 9.96 6.51
C ASN A 144 2.20 9.12 7.75
N ASN A 145 2.10 9.67 8.96
CA ASN A 145 2.32 8.97 10.22
C ASN A 145 1.55 9.63 11.37
N ALA A 146 1.30 8.85 12.42
CA ALA A 146 0.77 9.35 13.69
C ALA A 146 1.48 8.66 14.86
N HIS A 147 1.71 9.37 15.96
CA HIS A 147 2.11 8.72 17.21
C HIS A 147 0.88 8.25 17.99
N ILE A 148 -0.15 9.10 18.01
CA ILE A 148 -1.43 8.86 18.67
C ILE A 148 -2.54 9.13 17.66
N ILE A 149 -3.52 8.24 17.58
CA ILE A 149 -4.81 8.53 16.95
C ILE A 149 -5.88 8.63 18.04
N LEU A 150 -6.71 9.66 17.95
CA LEU A 150 -7.81 9.94 18.87
C LEU A 150 -9.14 9.92 18.09
N THR A 151 -10.02 8.97 18.39
CA THR A 151 -11.34 8.89 17.74
C THR A 151 -12.48 8.79 18.73
N ASN A 152 -13.67 9.22 18.32
CA ASN A 152 -14.88 8.94 19.11
C ASN A 152 -15.35 7.49 18.88
N GLN A 153 -15.49 7.06 17.62
CA GLN A 153 -15.85 5.68 17.27
C GLN A 153 -14.65 4.73 17.25
N TRP A 154 -14.93 3.45 17.51
CA TRP A 154 -13.93 2.39 17.47
C TRP A 154 -13.56 2.04 16.03
N PRO A 155 -12.30 1.64 15.78
CA PRO A 155 -11.94 0.97 14.54
C PRO A 155 -12.74 -0.33 14.38
N ALA A 156 -13.33 -0.58 13.21
CA ALA A 156 -13.99 -1.85 12.93
C ALA A 156 -13.02 -3.04 13.06
N ARG A 157 -13.52 -4.18 13.56
CA ARG A 157 -12.77 -5.44 13.75
C ARG A 157 -11.63 -5.37 14.77
N ILE A 158 -11.53 -4.30 15.57
CA ILE A 158 -10.48 -4.15 16.58
C ILE A 158 -10.52 -5.23 17.67
N GLU A 159 -11.59 -6.02 17.76
CA GLU A 159 -11.77 -7.17 18.63
C GLU A 159 -11.15 -8.46 18.09
N ASN A 160 -10.88 -8.55 16.78
CA ASN A 160 -10.41 -9.78 16.14
C ASN A 160 -9.07 -10.26 16.71
N ASP A 161 -8.92 -11.57 16.84
CA ASP A 161 -7.73 -12.27 17.33
C ASP A 161 -7.26 -11.86 18.74
N SER A 162 -8.10 -11.18 19.52
CA SER A 162 -7.88 -10.86 20.92
C SER A 162 -8.18 -12.06 21.81
N SER A 163 -7.35 -12.33 22.82
CA SER A 163 -7.71 -13.29 23.89
C SER A 163 -8.58 -12.64 24.97
N ILE A 164 -8.68 -11.31 24.96
CA ILE A 164 -9.45 -10.52 25.92
C ILE A 164 -10.86 -10.38 25.37
N SER A 165 -11.83 -10.95 26.09
CA SER A 165 -13.26 -10.86 25.76
C SER A 165 -13.76 -9.42 25.86
N LEU A 166 -14.74 -9.08 25.02
CA LEU A 166 -15.44 -7.80 25.13
C LEU A 166 -16.30 -7.76 26.40
N PRO A 167 -16.25 -6.66 27.18
CA PRO A 167 -17.16 -6.41 28.29
C PRO A 167 -18.62 -6.37 27.84
N GLU A 168 -19.51 -6.74 28.75
CA GLU A 168 -20.96 -6.64 28.53
C GLU A 168 -21.36 -5.17 28.33
N GLY A 169 -22.06 -4.86 27.24
CA GLY A 169 -22.49 -3.51 26.88
C GLY A 169 -21.61 -2.77 25.85
N ILE A 170 -20.56 -3.40 25.30
CA ILE A 170 -19.85 -2.88 24.12
C ILE A 170 -20.39 -3.59 22.88
N GLU A 171 -21.03 -2.84 21.99
CA GLU A 171 -21.60 -3.36 20.74
C GLU A 171 -20.66 -3.11 19.55
N PRO A 172 -20.10 -4.17 18.91
CA PRO A 172 -19.20 -4.06 17.76
C PRO A 172 -19.81 -3.33 16.55
N SER A 173 -21.15 -3.33 16.45
CA SER A 173 -21.91 -2.66 15.39
C SER A 173 -21.73 -1.13 15.34
N THR A 174 -21.18 -0.54 16.40
CA THR A 174 -20.92 0.92 16.49
C THR A 174 -19.54 1.34 15.98
N SER A 175 -18.75 0.39 15.49
CA SER A 175 -17.41 0.60 14.95
C SER A 175 -17.42 1.12 13.50
N SER A 176 -16.31 1.74 13.07
CA SER A 176 -16.18 2.37 11.75
C SER A 176 -15.04 1.74 10.95
N VAL A 177 -15.36 1.35 9.71
CA VAL A 177 -14.37 0.87 8.72
C VAL A 177 -13.42 1.98 8.33
N ALA A 178 -13.91 3.23 8.20
CA ALA A 178 -13.09 4.40 7.92
C ALA A 178 -11.99 4.59 8.99
N VAL A 179 -12.35 4.43 10.27
CA VAL A 179 -11.41 4.51 11.40
C VAL A 179 -10.41 3.34 11.37
N ALA A 180 -10.84 2.13 11.01
CA ALA A 180 -9.94 0.99 10.84
C ALA A 180 -8.91 1.22 9.73
N ASN A 181 -9.34 1.74 8.58
CA ASN A 181 -8.47 2.08 7.46
C ASN A 181 -7.48 3.18 7.82
N LEU A 182 -7.93 4.21 8.56
CA LEU A 182 -7.08 5.28 9.07
C LEU A 182 -5.98 4.73 10.01
N CYS A 183 -6.35 3.83 10.93
CA CYS A 183 -5.40 3.17 11.83
C CYS A 183 -4.41 2.28 11.06
N ALA A 184 -4.88 1.52 10.06
CA ALA A 184 -4.05 0.68 9.20
C ALA A 184 -3.07 1.46 8.34
N THR A 185 -3.46 2.65 7.90
CA THR A 185 -2.61 3.51 7.08
C THR A 185 -1.54 4.21 7.91
N LEU A 186 -1.92 4.79 9.05
CA LEU A 186 -1.02 5.61 9.87
C LEU A 186 -0.19 4.82 10.89
N LYS A 187 -0.58 3.56 11.17
CA LYS A 187 0.11 2.60 12.05
C LYS A 187 0.58 3.22 13.38
N PRO A 188 -0.33 3.84 14.16
CA PRO A 188 0.08 4.66 15.29
C PRO A 188 0.65 3.83 16.44
N ARG A 189 1.43 4.43 17.34
CA ARG A 189 1.86 3.73 18.55
C ARG A 189 0.69 3.49 19.51
N TYR A 190 -0.27 4.42 19.53
CA TYR A 190 -1.48 4.36 20.34
C TYR A 190 -2.72 4.77 19.52
N GLN A 191 -3.82 4.03 19.68
CA GLN A 191 -5.15 4.38 19.20
C GLN A 191 -6.07 4.44 20.42
N PHE A 192 -6.68 5.61 20.66
CA PHE A 192 -7.66 5.80 21.73
C PHE A 192 -9.04 6.04 21.16
N SER A 193 -10.04 5.38 21.74
CA SER A 193 -11.45 5.57 21.38
C SER A 193 -12.35 5.80 22.59
N SER A 194 -13.48 6.47 22.38
CA SER A 194 -14.51 6.62 23.40
C SER A 194 -15.31 5.32 23.57
N SER A 195 -15.64 4.94 24.80
CA SER A 195 -16.54 3.81 25.09
C SER A 195 -17.32 4.07 26.37
N PRO A 196 -18.38 4.89 26.34
CA PRO A 196 -19.05 5.34 27.57
C PRO A 196 -19.57 4.21 28.47
N THR A 197 -19.89 3.04 27.91
CA THR A 197 -20.47 1.90 28.63
C THR A 197 -19.45 1.07 29.40
N ALA A 198 -18.25 0.87 28.87
CA ALA A 198 -17.18 0.11 29.51
C ALA A 198 -15.81 0.41 28.88
N SER A 199 -14.75 0.37 29.68
CA SER A 199 -13.37 0.43 29.17
C SER A 199 -12.93 -0.92 28.62
N TRP A 200 -12.13 -0.92 27.57
CA TRP A 200 -11.53 -2.14 27.05
C TRP A 200 -10.14 -1.90 26.49
N LYS A 201 -9.26 -2.88 26.71
CA LYS A 201 -7.88 -2.85 26.26
C LYS A 201 -7.52 -4.22 25.73
N ARG A 202 -7.08 -4.27 24.48
CA ARG A 202 -6.53 -5.49 23.89
C ARG A 202 -5.02 -5.56 24.03
N GLU A 203 -4.47 -6.72 23.73
CA GLU A 203 -3.03 -6.88 23.62
C GLU A 203 -2.48 -6.05 22.45
N PRO A 204 -1.24 -5.52 22.58
CA PRO A 204 -0.60 -4.81 21.49
C PRO A 204 -0.52 -5.69 20.24
N PHE A 205 -0.74 -5.09 19.08
CA PHE A 205 -0.63 -5.80 17.80
C PHE A 205 0.45 -5.22 16.92
N VAL A 206 1.05 -6.09 16.11
CA VAL A 206 2.18 -5.80 15.24
C VAL A 206 1.69 -5.69 13.81
N TRP A 207 2.14 -4.65 13.12
CA TRP A 207 1.87 -4.50 11.70
C TRP A 207 2.79 -5.41 10.87
N PRO A 208 2.28 -5.99 9.77
CA PRO A 208 3.14 -6.68 8.81
C PRO A 208 4.30 -5.79 8.38
N MET A 209 5.51 -6.34 8.40
CA MET A 209 6.71 -5.64 7.99
C MET A 209 6.67 -5.45 6.47
N GLU A 210 6.64 -4.21 6.00
CA GLU A 210 6.71 -3.91 4.56
C GLU A 210 8.13 -4.24 4.04
N TYR A 211 8.20 -4.91 2.89
CA TYR A 211 9.41 -5.54 2.32
C TYR A 211 10.54 -4.59 1.89
N SER A 212 10.44 -3.32 2.27
CA SER A 212 11.31 -2.28 1.74
C SER A 212 12.14 -1.54 2.78
N GLU A 213 12.08 -1.93 4.05
CA GLU A 213 12.89 -1.32 5.09
C GLU A 213 13.36 -2.35 6.12
N ASN A 214 14.57 -2.14 6.67
CA ASN A 214 14.91 -2.58 8.03
C ASN A 214 14.04 -1.84 9.06
N ALA A 215 12.72 -1.76 8.84
CA ALA A 215 11.79 -1.11 9.72
C ALA A 215 11.61 -1.99 10.95
N GLU A 216 11.91 -1.43 12.11
CA GLU A 216 11.53 -2.03 13.38
C GLU A 216 10.02 -2.32 13.36
N THR A 217 9.63 -3.50 13.84
CA THR A 217 8.23 -3.91 13.93
C THR A 217 7.41 -2.83 14.62
N GLN A 218 6.51 -2.17 13.88
CA GLN A 218 5.62 -1.18 14.44
C GLN A 218 4.53 -1.88 15.25
N VAL A 219 4.33 -1.38 16.47
CA VAL A 219 3.36 -1.92 17.43
C VAL A 219 2.33 -0.85 17.73
N THR A 220 1.05 -1.21 17.60
CA THR A 220 -0.08 -0.36 18.02
C THR A 220 -0.70 -0.92 19.29
N ARG A 221 -1.02 0.00 20.21
CA ARG A 221 -1.83 -0.27 21.39
C ARG A 221 -3.19 0.37 21.20
N PHE A 222 -4.24 -0.42 21.37
CA PHE A 222 -5.60 0.07 21.39
C PHE A 222 -6.14 0.09 22.81
N GLU A 223 -6.76 1.21 23.18
CA GLU A 223 -7.41 1.37 24.46
C GLU A 223 -8.67 2.23 24.30
N SER A 224 -9.79 1.73 24.79
CA SER A 224 -11.04 2.46 24.86
C SER A 224 -11.38 2.76 26.31
N LEU A 225 -11.82 3.99 26.55
CA LEU A 225 -12.04 4.49 27.90
C LEU A 225 -13.52 4.72 28.18
N GLY A 226 -13.91 4.24 29.34
CA GLY A 226 -15.21 4.32 29.98
C GLY A 226 -15.68 5.73 30.32
N SER A 227 -16.93 5.84 30.73
CA SER A 227 -17.46 7.08 31.33
C SER A 227 -16.99 7.26 32.78
N ILE A 228 -16.84 8.51 33.21
CA ILE A 228 -16.66 8.92 34.62
C ILE A 228 -17.83 8.50 35.52
N ASN A 229 -18.97 8.13 34.92
CA ASN A 229 -20.14 7.57 35.59
C ASN A 229 -19.97 6.09 35.97
N LEU A 230 -19.00 5.39 35.37
CA LEU A 230 -18.73 4.01 35.72
C LEU A 230 -18.19 3.92 37.15
N LYS A 231 -18.56 2.83 37.83
CA LYS A 231 -18.11 2.56 39.20
C LYS A 231 -16.61 2.26 39.26
N THR A 232 -16.02 1.79 38.16
CA THR A 232 -14.59 1.50 38.05
C THR A 232 -13.79 2.77 37.74
N SER A 233 -12.54 2.85 38.21
CA SER A 233 -11.65 3.98 37.90
C SER A 233 -11.02 3.89 36.51
N GLU A 234 -11.59 3.10 35.61
CA GLU A 234 -11.01 2.75 34.30
C GLU A 234 -11.29 3.78 33.21
N TRP A 235 -11.89 4.92 33.56
CA TRP A 235 -12.10 6.07 32.66
C TRP A 235 -10.88 7.00 32.57
N ILE A 236 -9.79 6.71 33.29
CA ILE A 236 -8.52 7.42 33.16
C ILE A 236 -7.41 6.42 32.89
N SER A 237 -6.54 6.77 31.93
CA SER A 237 -5.31 6.06 31.64
C SER A 237 -4.13 7.03 31.58
N ALA A 238 -2.93 6.52 31.83
CA ALA A 238 -1.70 7.30 31.78
C ALA A 238 -0.58 6.45 31.22
N PHE A 239 0.24 7.04 30.35
CA PHE A 239 1.39 6.36 29.77
C PHE A 239 2.54 7.31 29.52
N THR A 240 3.73 6.74 29.31
CA THR A 240 4.93 7.48 28.95
C THR A 240 5.30 7.13 27.51
N LEU A 241 5.38 8.15 26.66
CA LEU A 241 5.75 8.01 25.26
C LEU A 241 7.18 8.52 25.03
N ASP A 242 8.09 7.61 24.69
CA ASP A 242 9.46 7.96 24.30
C ASP A 242 9.64 7.84 22.79
N LEU A 243 9.70 8.98 22.11
CA LEU A 243 9.90 9.04 20.66
C LEU A 243 11.32 8.62 20.23
N THR A 244 12.27 8.51 21.16
CA THR A 244 13.65 8.07 20.87
C THR A 244 13.82 6.57 20.84
N LYS A 245 12.87 5.83 21.41
CA LYS A 245 12.86 4.37 21.43
C LYS A 245 11.81 3.85 20.44
N PRO A 246 12.03 2.66 19.83
CA PRO A 246 10.95 1.93 19.19
C PRO A 246 9.76 1.77 20.14
N ALA A 247 8.58 1.51 19.58
CA ALA A 247 7.45 1.10 20.39
C ALA A 247 7.81 -0.23 21.09
N ALA A 248 8.27 -0.15 22.35
CA ALA A 248 8.56 -1.32 23.16
C ALA A 248 7.30 -2.20 23.20
N SER A 249 7.44 -3.52 23.30
CA SER A 249 6.31 -4.42 23.52
C SER A 249 6.38 -5.03 24.90
N GLU A 250 5.42 -4.68 25.75
CA GLU A 250 5.17 -5.41 26.99
C GLU A 250 3.94 -6.29 26.73
N GLY A 251 4.07 -7.62 26.85
CA GLY A 251 2.98 -8.57 26.68
C GLY A 251 2.98 -9.36 25.36
N ALA A 252 2.00 -10.26 25.21
CA ALA A 252 1.83 -11.12 24.05
C ALA A 252 1.42 -10.28 22.82
N GLN A 253 2.17 -10.38 21.73
CA GLN A 253 1.86 -9.65 20.49
C GLN A 253 0.90 -10.43 19.60
N ARG A 254 -0.14 -9.75 19.11
CA ARG A 254 -1.06 -10.28 18.09
C ARG A 254 -0.77 -9.69 16.71
N ALA A 255 -1.27 -10.32 15.64
CA ALA A 255 -1.27 -9.70 14.32
C ALA A 255 -2.28 -8.54 14.30
N ALA A 256 -2.09 -7.59 13.39
CA ALA A 256 -3.05 -6.50 13.19
C ALA A 256 -4.46 -7.06 12.90
N PRO A 257 -5.49 -6.60 13.63
CA PRO A 257 -6.81 -7.24 13.59
C PRO A 257 -7.68 -6.82 12.40
N PHE A 258 -7.22 -5.85 11.61
CA PHE A 258 -7.93 -5.28 10.46
C PHE A 258 -7.74 -6.11 9.19
N THR A 259 -6.62 -6.82 9.09
CA THR A 259 -6.32 -7.73 7.99
C THR A 259 -7.13 -9.02 8.15
N VAL A 260 -7.88 -9.41 7.11
CA VAL A 260 -8.55 -10.72 7.06
C VAL A 260 -7.47 -11.79 6.84
N THR A 261 -6.82 -12.21 7.92
CA THR A 261 -5.94 -13.38 7.91
C THR A 261 -6.78 -14.62 8.11
N THR A 262 -6.84 -15.50 7.10
CA THR A 262 -7.29 -16.88 7.27
C THR A 262 -6.46 -17.56 8.37
N PRO A 263 -7.03 -18.46 9.19
CA PRO A 263 -6.36 -18.94 10.40
C PRO A 263 -5.03 -19.63 10.11
N ARG A 264 -3.96 -19.15 10.75
CA ARG A 264 -2.63 -19.77 10.75
C ARG A 264 -2.71 -21.22 11.27
N SER A 265 -2.52 -22.19 10.37
CA SER A 265 -2.14 -23.55 10.74
C SER A 265 -0.80 -23.52 11.48
N LYS A 266 -0.83 -23.81 12.78
CA LYS A 266 0.34 -24.00 13.63
C LYS A 266 1.11 -25.23 13.14
N ARG A 267 2.09 -25.04 12.24
CA ARG A 267 3.23 -25.95 12.14
C ARG A 267 4.49 -25.22 12.56
N LYS A 268 4.85 -25.45 13.82
CA LYS A 268 6.20 -25.27 14.35
C LYS A 268 7.12 -26.13 13.44
N ARG A 269 8.03 -25.51 12.68
CA ARG A 269 9.16 -26.23 12.09
C ARG A 269 10.37 -25.96 12.97
N ASP A 270 10.97 -27.05 13.42
CA ASP A 270 12.24 -27.06 14.12
C ASP A 270 13.34 -26.52 13.22
N ALA A 271 14.34 -25.88 13.85
CA ALA A 271 15.53 -25.41 13.19
C ALA A 271 16.30 -26.62 12.63
N LEU A 272 16.36 -26.75 11.31
CA LEU A 272 17.30 -27.63 10.65
C LEU A 272 18.54 -26.82 10.29
N ASP A 273 19.60 -27.17 11.01
CA ASP A 273 20.98 -26.76 10.79
C ASP A 273 21.53 -27.39 9.49
N SER A 274 22.56 -26.74 8.93
CA SER A 274 23.37 -27.12 7.75
C SER A 274 22.89 -26.69 6.34
N ASP A 275 23.16 -25.41 5.98
CA ASP A 275 23.52 -25.02 4.61
C ASP A 275 24.56 -23.86 4.65
N PRO A 276 25.76 -23.97 4.05
CA PRO A 276 26.87 -23.02 4.24
C PRO A 276 26.73 -21.64 3.59
N TYR A 277 25.66 -21.33 2.85
CA TYR A 277 25.57 -20.08 2.08
C TYR A 277 24.67 -18.98 2.69
N ARG A 278 24.26 -19.12 3.96
CA ARG A 278 23.31 -18.19 4.60
C ARG A 278 23.93 -17.11 5.50
N ASN A 279 25.25 -17.03 5.61
CA ASN A 279 25.91 -15.97 6.39
C ASN A 279 27.23 -15.52 5.75
N GLN A 280 27.17 -14.60 4.80
CA GLN A 280 28.31 -13.73 4.51
C GLN A 280 27.85 -12.27 4.57
N ARG A 281 28.04 -11.71 5.76
CA ARG A 281 28.33 -10.29 5.95
C ARG A 281 29.49 -9.93 5.01
N TYR A 282 29.32 -8.90 4.18
CA TYR A 282 30.44 -8.18 3.57
C TYR A 282 30.23 -6.68 3.79
N ASP A 283 30.60 -6.26 4.99
CA ASP A 283 31.49 -5.09 5.10
C ASP A 283 32.91 -5.63 4.89
N THR A 284 33.53 -5.28 3.78
CA THR A 284 34.99 -5.16 3.67
C THR A 284 35.32 -4.21 2.53
N SER A 285 35.37 -2.92 2.84
CA SER A 285 36.38 -2.07 2.19
C SER A 285 37.71 -2.34 2.88
N THR A 286 38.65 -2.95 2.17
CA THR A 286 40.07 -3.00 2.56
C THR A 286 40.87 -2.27 1.50
N THR A 287 41.23 -1.03 1.80
CA THR A 287 42.61 -0.59 1.62
C THR A 287 43.02 0.27 2.82
N ASP A 288 44.27 0.03 3.18
CA ASP A 288 44.94 0.29 4.44
C ASP A 288 45.21 1.78 4.70
N SER A 289 44.94 2.26 5.92
CA SER A 289 45.93 3.04 6.69
C SER A 289 45.41 3.42 8.08
N TYR A 290 46.16 2.91 9.05
CA TYR A 290 46.10 3.04 10.49
C TYR A 290 45.95 4.49 11.02
N ARG A 291 44.83 4.83 11.69
CA ARG A 291 44.76 5.82 12.79
C ARG A 291 43.58 5.55 13.75
N PRO A 292 43.79 5.46 15.08
CA PRO A 292 42.72 5.32 16.05
C PRO A 292 42.24 6.68 16.55
N GLY A 293 40.91 6.86 16.61
CA GLY A 293 40.25 7.93 17.37
C GLY A 293 39.61 9.03 16.52
N GLY A 294 38.29 9.14 16.59
CA GLY A 294 37.56 10.28 16.02
C GLY A 294 36.05 10.07 16.01
N ARG A 295 35.36 10.69 16.99
CA ARG A 295 33.91 10.92 16.96
C ARG A 295 33.51 11.60 15.64
N GLY A 296 32.51 11.09 14.92
CA GLY A 296 32.07 11.75 13.69
C GLY A 296 30.81 11.19 13.02
N ARG A 297 29.70 11.90 13.24
CA ARG A 297 28.52 12.08 12.36
C ARG A 297 27.63 10.86 12.03
N ASN A 298 26.51 10.83 12.76
CA ASN A 298 25.22 10.32 12.30
C ASN A 298 24.84 10.94 10.94
N ASN A 299 25.15 10.27 9.83
CA ASN A 299 24.36 10.43 8.61
C ASN A 299 23.03 9.71 8.82
N LYS A 300 22.07 10.41 9.44
CA LYS A 300 20.65 10.03 9.38
C LYS A 300 20.26 10.05 7.90
N ARG A 301 20.09 8.87 7.30
CA ARG A 301 19.46 8.75 5.98
C ARG A 301 18.05 9.36 6.05
N PRO A 302 17.58 10.09 5.02
CA PRO A 302 16.26 10.71 5.05
C PRO A 302 15.17 9.64 5.24
N LYS A 303 14.20 9.92 6.12
CA LYS A 303 12.96 9.13 6.23
C LYS A 303 12.14 9.39 4.98
N TYR A 304 11.75 8.34 4.27
CA TYR A 304 11.15 8.39 2.93
C TYR A 304 9.62 8.57 3.02
N ASP A 305 9.05 9.49 2.23
CA ASP A 305 7.62 9.77 2.10
C ASP A 305 6.97 8.79 1.09
N PRO A 306 5.80 8.19 1.36
CA PRO A 306 5.03 7.46 0.34
C PRO A 306 4.75 8.28 -0.94
N ASN A 307 4.74 9.62 -0.87
CA ASN A 307 4.67 10.54 -2.00
C ASN A 307 6.01 10.76 -2.75
N ASP A 308 7.14 10.27 -2.23
CA ASP A 308 8.46 10.38 -2.85
C ASP A 308 8.69 9.32 -3.95
N CYS A 309 7.65 8.90 -4.68
CA CYS A 309 7.79 7.92 -5.75
C CYS A 309 8.52 8.54 -6.96
N PHE A 310 9.77 8.12 -7.19
CA PHE A 310 10.57 8.59 -8.33
C PHE A 310 10.14 8.01 -9.69
N MET A 311 9.21 7.05 -9.69
CA MET A 311 8.72 6.36 -10.89
C MET A 311 7.36 6.89 -11.38
N CYS A 312 6.67 7.74 -10.62
CA CYS A 312 5.36 8.28 -11.02
C CYS A 312 5.46 9.65 -11.67
N LEU A 313 4.86 9.77 -12.85
CA LEU A 313 4.72 11.04 -13.57
C LEU A 313 4.04 12.08 -12.66
N GLY A 314 4.58 13.31 -12.61
CA GLY A 314 4.02 14.40 -11.80
C GLY A 314 4.50 14.48 -10.34
N LYS A 315 5.36 13.56 -9.87
CA LYS A 315 6.01 13.67 -8.54
C LYS A 315 7.33 14.44 -8.62
N PRO A 316 7.74 15.18 -7.56
CA PRO A 316 8.96 16.01 -7.59
C PRO A 316 10.27 15.24 -7.83
N GLN A 317 10.29 13.94 -7.49
CA GLN A 317 11.46 13.07 -7.65
C GLN A 317 11.49 12.33 -9.00
N PHE A 318 10.48 12.55 -9.85
CA PHE A 318 10.38 11.91 -11.15
C PHE A 318 11.42 12.45 -12.12
N SER A 319 12.17 11.56 -12.76
CA SER A 319 13.16 11.93 -13.77
C SER A 319 12.52 11.97 -15.15
N ALA A 320 12.08 13.15 -15.58
CA ALA A 320 11.50 13.34 -16.91
C ALA A 320 12.45 12.94 -18.06
N ASN A 321 13.76 12.97 -17.81
CA ASN A 321 14.80 12.61 -18.79
C ASN A 321 14.83 11.10 -19.12
N MET A 322 14.13 10.27 -18.34
CA MET A 322 14.06 8.82 -18.55
C MET A 322 12.87 8.39 -19.41
N VAL A 323 11.93 9.29 -19.67
CA VAL A 323 10.69 9.01 -20.38
C VAL A 323 10.93 8.81 -21.86
N ILE A 324 10.37 7.73 -22.41
CA ILE A 324 10.50 7.33 -23.81
C ILE A 324 9.23 7.72 -24.58
N SER A 325 8.06 7.31 -24.08
CA SER A 325 6.73 7.53 -24.70
C SER A 325 5.68 7.70 -23.62
N ILE A 326 4.63 8.50 -23.87
CA ILE A 326 3.53 8.78 -22.93
C ILE A 326 2.20 8.62 -23.68
N ALA A 327 1.33 7.71 -23.23
CA ALA A 327 -0.04 7.56 -23.71
C ALA A 327 -1.05 8.05 -22.64
N GLU A 328 -2.31 7.63 -22.73
CA GLU A 328 -3.39 8.14 -21.87
C GLU A 328 -3.34 7.51 -20.48
N GLU A 329 -3.19 6.19 -20.40
CA GLU A 329 -3.26 5.41 -19.16
C GLU A 329 -1.88 4.97 -18.64
N SER A 330 -0.85 5.03 -19.48
CA SER A 330 0.48 4.48 -19.22
C SER A 330 1.58 5.15 -20.05
N PHE A 331 2.83 4.96 -19.62
CA PHE A 331 4.01 5.50 -20.29
C PHE A 331 5.19 4.53 -20.24
N LEU A 332 6.14 4.72 -21.14
CA LEU A 332 7.39 3.97 -21.21
C LEU A 332 8.53 4.79 -20.60
N THR A 333 9.38 4.12 -19.81
CA THR A 333 10.58 4.73 -19.25
C THR A 333 11.77 3.78 -19.32
N SER A 334 12.95 4.35 -19.50
CA SER A 334 14.22 3.66 -19.21
C SER A 334 14.35 3.38 -17.71
N LEU A 335 15.36 2.60 -17.29
CA LEU A 335 15.60 2.31 -15.88
C LEU A 335 16.96 2.80 -15.41
N ARG A 336 17.03 3.08 -14.11
CA ARG A 336 18.29 3.18 -13.39
C ARG A 336 18.96 1.82 -13.34
N GLY A 337 20.20 1.73 -13.83
CA GLY A 337 20.96 0.48 -13.84
C GLY A 337 20.24 -0.65 -14.60
N PRO A 338 20.05 -0.53 -15.92
CA PRO A 338 19.42 -1.58 -16.72
C PRO A 338 20.16 -2.92 -16.54
N LEU A 339 19.46 -4.06 -16.58
CA LEU A 339 20.09 -5.36 -16.38
C LEU A 339 21.08 -5.68 -17.52
N PRO A 340 20.67 -5.66 -18.80
CA PRO A 340 21.61 -5.58 -19.92
C PRO A 340 22.23 -4.17 -20.04
N THR A 341 23.32 -4.08 -20.78
CA THR A 341 23.96 -2.80 -21.19
C THR A 341 23.67 -2.54 -22.67
N ASP A 342 23.99 -1.34 -23.12
CA ASP A 342 24.05 -0.97 -24.55
C ASP A 342 24.91 -1.93 -25.40
N THR A 343 25.91 -2.60 -24.79
CA THR A 343 26.72 -3.61 -25.48
C THR A 343 26.16 -5.04 -25.46
N THR A 344 25.11 -5.31 -24.68
CA THR A 344 24.59 -6.67 -24.51
C THR A 344 23.84 -7.17 -25.74
N PHE A 345 23.11 -6.29 -26.41
CA PHE A 345 22.34 -6.60 -27.62
C PHE A 345 22.77 -5.67 -28.75
N PRO A 346 23.79 -6.02 -29.54
CA PRO A 346 24.35 -5.14 -30.58
C PRO A 346 23.37 -4.77 -31.71
N THR A 347 22.24 -5.46 -31.82
CA THR A 347 21.17 -5.18 -32.76
C THR A 347 20.26 -4.03 -32.33
N LEU A 348 20.33 -3.61 -31.06
CA LEU A 348 19.59 -2.50 -30.49
C LEU A 348 20.56 -1.35 -30.17
N LYS A 349 20.07 -0.12 -30.26
CA LYS A 349 20.81 1.06 -29.77
C LYS A 349 20.61 1.23 -28.27
N SER A 350 19.42 0.89 -27.80
CA SER A 350 19.04 0.85 -26.40
C SER A 350 19.63 -0.35 -25.66
N THR A 351 19.56 -0.31 -24.33
CA THR A 351 19.95 -1.45 -23.48
C THR A 351 19.02 -2.66 -23.60
N GLY A 352 17.87 -2.55 -24.27
CA GLY A 352 16.89 -3.64 -24.36
C GLY A 352 16.24 -3.99 -23.02
N ASN A 353 16.21 -3.08 -22.05
CA ASN A 353 15.45 -3.21 -20.81
C ASN A 353 14.74 -1.90 -20.48
N LEU A 354 13.42 -1.95 -20.27
CA LEU A 354 12.56 -0.79 -19.96
C LEU A 354 11.46 -1.14 -18.96
N MET A 355 10.69 -0.13 -18.55
CA MET A 355 9.46 -0.32 -17.78
C MET A 355 8.26 0.27 -18.52
N ILE A 356 7.15 -0.45 -18.47
CA ILE A 356 5.81 0.03 -18.83
C ILE A 356 5.11 0.36 -17.51
N ILE A 357 4.71 1.61 -17.35
CA ILE A 357 4.22 2.15 -16.09
C ILE A 357 2.84 2.75 -16.31
N PRO A 358 1.80 2.38 -15.53
CA PRO A 358 0.56 3.13 -15.56
C PRO A 358 0.72 4.52 -14.95
N MET A 359 -0.07 5.46 -15.44
CA MET A 359 -0.20 6.81 -14.88
C MET A 359 -0.71 6.78 -13.44
N TYR A 360 -1.51 5.77 -13.11
CA TYR A 360 -2.06 5.58 -11.78
C TYR A 360 -1.01 5.05 -10.79
N HIS A 361 -0.88 5.70 -9.63
CA HIS A 361 0.05 5.28 -8.59
C HIS A 361 -0.52 4.11 -7.78
N ALA A 362 0.18 2.97 -7.75
CA ALA A 362 -0.33 1.76 -7.07
C ALA A 362 -0.63 1.93 -5.57
N ALA A 363 0.05 2.85 -4.88
CA ALA A 363 -0.27 3.13 -3.47
C ALA A 363 -1.60 3.90 -3.31
N ASP A 364 -2.10 4.53 -4.38
CA ASP A 364 -3.36 5.29 -4.39
C ASP A 364 -4.57 4.35 -4.31
N GLU A 365 -4.45 3.07 -4.70
CA GLU A 365 -5.52 2.05 -4.52
C GLU A 365 -5.80 1.79 -3.03
N THR A 366 -4.78 1.97 -2.18
CA THR A 366 -4.91 1.88 -0.72
C THR A 366 -5.52 3.15 -0.13
N ALA A 367 -5.34 4.30 -0.79
CA ALA A 367 -5.78 5.62 -0.30
C ALA A 367 -7.16 6.06 -0.83
N HIS A 368 -7.53 5.67 -2.06
CA HIS A 368 -8.70 6.14 -2.80
C HIS A 368 -9.74 5.03 -3.11
N GLY A 369 -9.46 3.79 -2.71
CA GLY A 369 -10.29 2.62 -3.01
C GLY A 369 -9.83 1.89 -4.28
N ARG A 370 -10.24 0.63 -4.41
CA ARG A 370 -9.91 -0.19 -5.58
C ARG A 370 -10.54 0.40 -6.83
N ARG A 371 -9.76 0.49 -7.91
CA ARG A 371 -10.23 0.95 -9.22
C ARG A 371 -11.34 0.06 -9.75
N SER A 372 -12.21 0.65 -10.57
CA SER A 372 -13.30 -0.10 -11.19
C SER A 372 -12.74 -1.11 -12.21
N PRO A 373 -13.40 -2.28 -12.40
CA PRO A 373 -12.97 -3.24 -13.40
C PRO A 373 -12.79 -2.68 -14.83
N PRO A 374 -13.64 -1.74 -15.32
CA PRO A 374 -13.44 -1.11 -16.62
C PRO A 374 -12.16 -0.26 -16.72
N GLU A 375 -11.81 0.50 -15.68
CA GLU A 375 -10.58 1.31 -15.65
C GLU A 375 -9.35 0.41 -15.66
N LEU A 376 -9.35 -0.65 -14.85
CA LEU A 376 -8.28 -1.66 -14.82
C LEU A 376 -8.11 -2.34 -16.19
N GLN A 377 -9.22 -2.62 -16.88
CA GLN A 377 -9.19 -3.22 -18.20
C GLN A 377 -8.63 -2.24 -19.25
N THR A 378 -8.98 -0.96 -19.16
CA THR A 378 -8.49 0.08 -20.07
C THR A 378 -6.98 0.27 -19.93
N GLU A 379 -6.49 0.42 -18.71
CA GLU A 379 -5.05 0.44 -18.40
C GLU A 379 -4.35 -0.80 -18.96
N PHE A 380 -4.88 -1.99 -18.65
CA PHE A 380 -4.28 -3.26 -19.07
C PHE A 380 -4.20 -3.38 -20.60
N ASN A 381 -5.23 -2.93 -21.31
CA ASN A 381 -5.25 -2.92 -22.77
C ASN A 381 -4.17 -2.00 -23.34
N GLU A 382 -4.00 -0.80 -22.78
CA GLU A 382 -2.97 0.14 -23.24
C GLU A 382 -1.54 -0.37 -22.94
N MET A 383 -1.30 -0.89 -21.74
CA MET A 383 -0.02 -1.53 -21.40
C MET A 383 0.28 -2.74 -22.29
N THR A 384 -0.75 -3.52 -22.64
CA THR A 384 -0.65 -4.63 -23.59
C THR A 384 -0.29 -4.14 -24.99
N ARG A 385 -0.88 -3.04 -25.45
CA ARG A 385 -0.55 -2.40 -26.73
C ARG A 385 0.92 -1.97 -26.78
N TYR A 386 1.46 -1.40 -25.71
CA TYR A 386 2.90 -1.11 -25.60
C TYR A 386 3.75 -2.38 -25.68
N ARG A 387 3.38 -3.43 -24.94
CA ARG A 387 4.10 -4.72 -24.96
C ARG A 387 4.14 -5.32 -26.36
N HIS A 388 3.03 -5.31 -27.09
CA HIS A 388 2.97 -5.79 -28.48
C HIS A 388 3.79 -4.90 -29.42
N ALA A 389 3.69 -3.58 -29.31
CA ALA A 389 4.50 -2.65 -30.11
C ALA A 389 6.01 -2.90 -29.93
N LEU A 390 6.47 -3.14 -28.70
CA LEU A 390 7.85 -3.51 -28.40
C LEU A 390 8.27 -4.85 -29.01
N GLN A 391 7.36 -5.82 -29.07
CA GLN A 391 7.61 -7.11 -29.74
C GLN A 391 7.73 -6.93 -31.26
N HIS A 392 6.89 -6.10 -31.86
CA HIS A 392 6.99 -5.74 -33.28
C HIS A 392 8.32 -5.03 -33.61
N MET A 393 8.71 -4.06 -32.77
CA MET A 393 10.02 -3.40 -32.86
C MET A 393 11.16 -4.43 -32.78
N LEU A 394 11.12 -5.32 -31.78
CA LEU A 394 12.17 -6.31 -31.58
C LEU A 394 12.26 -7.30 -32.74
N LEU A 395 11.13 -7.72 -33.29
CA LEU A 395 11.07 -8.62 -34.45
C LEU A 395 11.76 -8.01 -35.68
N ASP A 396 11.51 -6.73 -35.96
CA ASP A 396 12.08 -6.01 -37.11
C ASP A 396 13.58 -5.69 -36.91
N LYS A 397 13.94 -5.07 -35.78
CA LYS A 397 15.31 -4.63 -35.50
C LYS A 397 16.27 -5.80 -35.29
N ALA A 398 15.85 -6.81 -34.54
CA ALA A 398 16.70 -7.96 -34.20
C ALA A 398 16.54 -9.15 -35.16
N LYS A 399 15.67 -9.05 -36.18
CA LYS A 399 15.49 -10.07 -37.23
C LYS A 399 15.28 -11.49 -36.69
N GLY A 400 14.59 -11.61 -35.56
CA GLY A 400 14.32 -12.89 -34.88
C GLY A 400 15.45 -13.46 -34.04
N GLU A 401 16.57 -12.75 -33.84
CA GLU A 401 17.65 -13.19 -32.93
C GLU A 401 17.31 -12.98 -31.45
N LEU A 402 16.37 -12.09 -31.16
CA LEU A 402 15.90 -11.76 -29.82
C LEU A 402 14.40 -12.06 -29.69
N GLY A 403 14.02 -12.58 -28.53
CA GLY A 403 12.67 -12.54 -28.01
C GLY A 403 12.61 -11.65 -26.77
N ALA A 404 11.55 -11.73 -25.98
CA ALA A 404 11.34 -10.83 -24.86
C ALA A 404 10.74 -11.55 -23.66
N VAL A 405 11.08 -11.05 -22.47
CA VAL A 405 10.48 -11.45 -21.20
C VAL A 405 9.91 -10.21 -20.55
N CYS A 406 8.63 -10.24 -20.25
CA CYS A 406 7.93 -9.19 -19.52
C CYS A 406 7.38 -9.79 -18.24
N TRP A 407 7.36 -9.05 -17.13
CA TRP A 407 6.72 -9.54 -15.91
C TRP A 407 6.09 -8.42 -15.11
N GLU A 408 5.10 -8.81 -14.31
CA GLU A 408 4.44 -7.93 -13.36
C GLU A 408 4.45 -8.55 -11.97
N VAL A 409 4.54 -7.67 -10.98
CA VAL A 409 4.38 -7.99 -9.57
C VAL A 409 3.14 -7.25 -9.10
N ASN A 410 2.00 -7.95 -9.05
CA ASN A 410 0.80 -7.40 -8.45
C ASN A 410 0.83 -7.70 -6.95
N ARG A 411 1.05 -6.68 -6.12
CA ARG A 411 1.11 -6.88 -4.67
C ARG A 411 0.49 -5.71 -3.92
N THR A 412 -0.40 -6.02 -2.99
CA THR A 412 -0.99 -5.07 -2.06
C THR A 412 0.11 -4.36 -1.28
N GLY A 413 0.09 -3.01 -1.29
CA GLY A 413 1.12 -2.19 -0.65
C GLY A 413 2.41 -2.03 -1.47
N ILE A 414 2.45 -2.46 -2.73
CA ILE A 414 3.53 -2.07 -3.64
C ILE A 414 3.47 -0.55 -3.86
N ARG A 415 4.62 0.13 -3.74
CA ARG A 415 4.68 1.59 -3.92
C ARG A 415 4.30 1.99 -5.35
N HIS A 416 4.81 1.23 -6.32
CA HIS A 416 4.63 1.51 -7.73
C HIS A 416 4.49 0.20 -8.49
N PHE A 417 3.38 0.06 -9.20
CA PHE A 417 3.13 -1.06 -10.09
C PHE A 417 3.70 -0.74 -11.47
N HIS A 418 4.38 -1.71 -12.06
CA HIS A 418 4.95 -1.59 -13.39
C HIS A 418 5.11 -2.97 -14.00
N TRP A 419 5.20 -3.00 -15.33
CA TRP A 419 5.71 -4.15 -16.05
C TRP A 419 7.16 -3.88 -16.40
N GLN A 420 8.05 -4.78 -16.03
CA GLN A 420 9.42 -4.71 -16.49
C GLN A 420 9.57 -5.59 -17.73
N TRP A 421 10.21 -5.05 -18.76
CA TRP A 421 10.40 -5.69 -20.05
C TRP A 421 11.88 -5.79 -20.36
N VAL A 422 12.34 -6.98 -20.76
CA VAL A 422 13.74 -7.26 -21.08
C VAL A 422 13.83 -8.10 -22.35
N ALA A 423 14.61 -7.62 -23.33
CA ALA A 423 15.02 -8.40 -24.48
C ALA A 423 15.88 -9.59 -24.02
N CYS A 424 15.72 -10.74 -24.68
CA CYS A 424 16.39 -11.97 -24.30
C CYS A 424 16.75 -12.77 -25.55
N PRO A 425 17.91 -13.44 -25.61
CA PRO A 425 18.30 -14.22 -26.77
C PRO A 425 17.24 -15.26 -27.16
N GLN A 426 16.83 -15.26 -28.43
CA GLN A 426 15.82 -16.18 -28.95
C GLN A 426 16.21 -17.65 -28.73
N THR A 427 17.51 -17.95 -28.74
CA THR A 427 18.03 -19.30 -28.48
C THR A 427 17.75 -19.80 -27.05
N MET A 428 17.65 -18.91 -26.06
CA MET A 428 17.30 -19.28 -24.69
C MET A 428 15.79 -19.52 -24.55
N ILE A 429 14.98 -18.67 -25.18
CA ILE A 429 13.52 -18.79 -25.20
C ILE A 429 13.10 -20.05 -25.96
N GLY A 430 13.58 -20.24 -27.19
CA GLY A 430 13.24 -21.38 -28.03
C GLY A 430 13.66 -22.75 -27.46
N LYS A 431 14.64 -22.77 -26.55
CA LYS A 431 15.04 -23.99 -25.81
C LYS A 431 14.24 -24.19 -24.51
N GLY A 432 13.30 -23.31 -24.18
CA GLY A 432 12.51 -23.34 -22.94
C GLY A 432 13.32 -23.00 -21.69
N LEU A 433 14.54 -22.44 -21.81
CA LEU A 433 15.40 -22.16 -20.67
C LEU A 433 14.85 -21.06 -19.77
N VAL A 434 14.22 -20.05 -20.36
CA VAL A 434 13.58 -18.96 -19.60
C VAL A 434 12.47 -19.52 -18.72
N GLU A 435 11.53 -20.27 -19.32
CA GLU A 435 10.40 -20.85 -18.61
C GLU A 435 10.87 -21.81 -17.50
N ALA A 436 11.86 -22.66 -17.80
CA ALA A 436 12.45 -23.57 -16.82
C ALA A 436 13.14 -22.81 -15.67
N ALA A 437 13.88 -21.73 -15.96
CA ALA A 437 14.56 -20.93 -14.95
C ALA A 437 13.57 -20.29 -13.98
N PHE A 438 12.44 -19.75 -14.47
CA PHE A 438 11.39 -19.23 -13.61
C PHE A 438 10.78 -20.31 -12.72
N LYS A 439 10.44 -21.48 -13.27
CA LYS A 439 9.88 -22.59 -12.50
C LYS A 439 10.83 -23.10 -11.40
N ILE A 440 12.10 -23.31 -11.74
CA ILE A 440 13.14 -23.74 -10.79
C ILE A 440 13.35 -22.67 -9.71
N ALA A 441 13.39 -21.40 -10.09
CA ALA A 441 13.56 -20.31 -9.13
C ALA A 441 12.37 -20.17 -8.19
N ALA A 442 11.13 -20.34 -8.68
CA ALA A 442 9.94 -20.35 -7.86
C ALA A 442 9.98 -21.50 -6.84
N GLU A 443 10.32 -22.72 -7.28
CA GLU A 443 10.47 -23.89 -6.41
C GLU A 443 11.56 -23.66 -5.34
N LYS A 444 12.72 -23.14 -5.73
CA LYS A 444 13.82 -22.82 -4.81
C LYS A 444 13.42 -21.79 -3.74
N ASN A 445 12.52 -20.87 -4.06
CA ASN A 445 12.02 -19.86 -3.12
C ASN A 445 10.75 -20.30 -2.38
N GLU A 446 10.34 -21.56 -2.52
CA GLU A 446 9.11 -22.11 -1.93
C GLU A 446 7.83 -21.34 -2.35
N TYR A 447 7.80 -20.82 -3.58
CA TYR A 447 6.61 -20.20 -4.17
C TYR A 447 5.67 -21.24 -4.77
N GLU A 448 4.42 -20.84 -4.99
CA GLU A 448 3.44 -21.68 -5.68
C GLU A 448 3.90 -22.06 -7.09
N LYS A 449 3.37 -23.17 -7.60
CA LYS A 449 3.65 -23.61 -8.96
C LYS A 449 2.97 -22.68 -9.96
N PHE A 450 3.71 -22.33 -11.00
CA PHE A 450 3.17 -21.57 -12.12
C PHE A 450 1.97 -22.27 -12.77
N ARG A 451 0.92 -21.49 -13.01
CA ARG A 451 -0.29 -21.86 -13.75
C ARG A 451 -0.31 -21.08 -15.06
N PRO A 452 -0.67 -21.71 -16.20
CA PRO A 452 -0.79 -21.00 -17.46
C PRO A 452 -1.96 -20.01 -17.43
N CYS A 453 -1.83 -18.90 -18.14
CA CYS A 453 -2.92 -17.93 -18.34
C CYS A 453 -2.85 -17.28 -19.72
N GLU A 454 -3.99 -16.74 -20.17
CA GLU A 454 -4.09 -16.06 -21.47
C GLU A 454 -3.30 -14.74 -21.48
N PRO A 455 -2.32 -14.55 -22.39
CA PRO A 455 -1.42 -13.38 -22.42
C PRO A 455 -2.13 -12.02 -22.39
N ASP A 456 -3.18 -11.86 -23.17
CA ASP A 456 -3.87 -10.59 -23.38
C ASP A 456 -5.18 -10.49 -22.58
N LYS A 457 -5.33 -11.35 -21.57
CA LYS A 457 -6.46 -11.29 -20.64
C LYS A 457 -5.99 -10.77 -19.28
N LEU A 458 -6.76 -9.82 -18.75
CA LEU A 458 -6.61 -9.38 -17.37
C LEU A 458 -6.95 -10.54 -16.44
N LEU A 459 -6.08 -10.83 -15.47
CA LEU A 459 -6.34 -11.86 -14.48
C LEU A 459 -7.47 -11.41 -13.54
N SER A 460 -8.51 -12.23 -13.41
CA SER A 460 -9.57 -12.03 -12.39
C SER A 460 -9.01 -11.99 -10.97
N GLU A 461 -7.81 -12.55 -10.78
CA GLU A 461 -7.03 -12.54 -9.56
C GLU A 461 -6.25 -11.24 -9.32
N ARG A 462 -6.44 -10.15 -10.09
CA ARG A 462 -5.98 -8.80 -9.63
C ARG A 462 -6.57 -8.40 -8.28
N GLN A 463 -7.60 -9.10 -7.80
CA GLN A 463 -8.13 -8.96 -6.44
C GLN A 463 -7.25 -9.60 -5.34
N SER A 464 -6.30 -10.47 -5.72
CA SER A 464 -5.27 -11.09 -4.89
C SER A 464 -3.86 -10.72 -5.38
N ASP A 465 -2.85 -10.91 -4.52
CA ASP A 465 -1.46 -10.67 -4.90
C ASP A 465 -0.97 -11.82 -5.81
N PHE A 466 -0.17 -11.53 -6.82
CA PHE A 466 0.40 -12.53 -7.71
C PHE A 466 1.69 -12.06 -8.39
N PHE A 467 2.46 -13.02 -8.90
CA PHE A 467 3.54 -12.77 -9.86
C PHE A 467 3.15 -13.37 -11.21
N ARG A 468 3.29 -12.60 -12.29
CA ARG A 468 3.02 -13.07 -13.66
C ARG A 468 4.19 -12.74 -14.57
N VAL A 469 4.50 -13.66 -15.48
CA VAL A 469 5.53 -13.50 -16.51
C VAL A 469 4.99 -13.89 -17.88
N TRP A 470 5.32 -13.07 -18.87
CA TRP A 470 5.14 -13.32 -20.29
C TRP A 470 6.50 -13.63 -20.93
N ILE A 471 6.53 -14.66 -21.77
CA ILE A 471 7.70 -15.06 -22.53
C ILE A 471 7.29 -15.09 -24.00
N TRP A 472 7.83 -14.14 -24.77
CA TRP A 472 7.56 -13.98 -26.18
C TRP A 472 8.73 -14.46 -27.03
N SER A 473 8.40 -15.25 -28.05
CA SER A 473 9.32 -15.88 -28.99
C SER A 473 9.09 -15.33 -30.39
N ALA A 474 10.16 -14.84 -31.01
CA ALA A 474 10.14 -14.32 -32.38
C ALA A 474 10.04 -15.43 -33.45
N VAL A 475 10.20 -16.70 -33.06
CA VAL A 475 10.19 -17.88 -33.95
C VAL A 475 9.16 -18.89 -33.43
N PRO A 476 8.37 -19.54 -34.30
CA PRO A 476 7.38 -20.52 -33.84
C PRO A 476 8.06 -21.78 -33.26
N SER A 477 7.48 -22.32 -32.19
CA SER A 477 7.93 -23.55 -31.55
C SER A 477 7.65 -24.77 -32.43
N THR A 478 8.68 -25.36 -33.04
CA THR A 478 8.58 -26.69 -33.67
C THR A 478 8.66 -27.77 -32.59
N THR A 479 7.54 -28.15 -31.96
CA THR A 479 7.48 -29.38 -31.16
C THR A 479 6.08 -30.00 -31.16
N SER A 480 5.81 -30.82 -32.17
CA SER A 480 4.80 -31.88 -32.10
C SER A 480 5.51 -33.23 -31.93
N THR A 481 5.76 -33.64 -30.69
CA THR A 481 6.08 -35.04 -30.39
C THR A 481 4.77 -35.73 -30.03
N THR A 482 4.05 -36.19 -31.05
CA THR A 482 2.98 -37.17 -30.89
C THR A 482 3.62 -38.49 -30.49
N ASN A 483 3.55 -38.84 -29.20
CA ASN A 483 3.71 -40.22 -28.78
C ASN A 483 2.53 -41.02 -29.33
N GLY A 484 2.85 -41.95 -30.24
CA GLY A 484 1.89 -42.91 -30.77
C GLY A 484 1.35 -43.80 -29.65
N SER A 485 0.03 -43.82 -29.50
CA SER A 485 -0.69 -44.90 -28.85
C SER A 485 -1.64 -45.48 -29.88
N HIS A 486 -1.31 -46.68 -30.34
CA HIS A 486 -2.20 -47.56 -31.09
C HIS A 486 -3.48 -47.83 -30.30
N THR A 487 -4.64 -47.55 -30.87
CA THR A 487 -5.84 -48.40 -30.72
C THR A 487 -6.68 -48.35 -32.00
N ASN A 488 -6.95 -49.53 -32.57
CA ASN A 488 -7.84 -49.77 -33.70
C ASN A 488 -9.31 -49.53 -33.32
N GLY A 489 -10.15 -49.08 -34.28
CA GLY A 489 -11.60 -49.14 -34.11
C GLY A 489 -12.49 -48.37 -35.10
N ASN A 490 -12.42 -48.72 -36.39
CA ASN A 490 -13.53 -48.88 -37.36
C ASN A 490 -14.55 -47.75 -37.68
N GLY A 491 -14.65 -47.41 -38.99
CA GLY A 491 -15.77 -46.93 -39.84
C GLY A 491 -16.85 -45.99 -39.27
N THR A 492 -17.30 -44.92 -39.94
CA THR A 492 -17.76 -44.85 -41.34
C THR A 492 -17.92 -43.39 -41.81
N SER A 493 -18.10 -43.24 -43.13
CA SER A 493 -17.98 -42.07 -44.01
C SER A 493 -19.16 -41.09 -44.10
N ASN A 494 -18.82 -39.79 -44.26
CA ASN A 494 -19.42 -38.71 -45.10
C ASN A 494 -20.90 -38.29 -44.95
N PRO A 495 -21.34 -37.12 -45.49
CA PRO A 495 -20.69 -35.80 -45.66
C PRO A 495 -21.61 -34.61 -45.24
N SER A 496 -21.09 -33.37 -45.28
CA SER A 496 -21.77 -32.10 -45.00
C SER A 496 -22.91 -31.72 -45.98
N PRO A 497 -23.90 -30.89 -45.57
CA PRO A 497 -24.81 -30.18 -46.48
C PRO A 497 -24.46 -28.68 -46.67
N PRO A 498 -25.05 -28.01 -47.70
CA PRO A 498 -24.55 -26.78 -48.35
C PRO A 498 -25.14 -25.47 -47.77
N PRO A 499 -24.74 -24.27 -48.24
CA PRO A 499 -25.11 -23.01 -47.60
C PRO A 499 -26.47 -22.48 -48.08
N THR A 500 -27.26 -21.93 -47.16
CA THR A 500 -28.55 -21.30 -47.46
C THR A 500 -28.42 -19.78 -47.44
N THR A 501 -28.70 -19.17 -48.59
CA THR A 501 -28.97 -17.76 -48.83
C THR A 501 -30.28 -17.29 -48.18
N THR A 502 -30.28 -16.15 -47.51
CA THR A 502 -31.49 -15.33 -47.26
C THR A 502 -31.21 -13.83 -47.37
N SER A 503 -31.82 -13.26 -48.41
CA SER A 503 -32.37 -11.92 -48.71
C SER A 503 -31.94 -10.64 -47.95
N PRO A 504 -31.72 -9.52 -48.67
CA PRO A 504 -31.37 -8.21 -48.14
C PRO A 504 -32.62 -7.36 -47.87
N LEU A 505 -32.84 -6.91 -46.62
CA LEU A 505 -33.68 -5.74 -46.27
C LEU A 505 -33.70 -5.57 -44.73
N ALA A 506 -32.60 -5.08 -44.20
CA ALA A 506 -32.52 -4.41 -42.89
C ALA A 506 -31.22 -3.59 -42.85
N GLN A 507 -31.10 -2.63 -43.76
CA GLN A 507 -30.09 -1.57 -43.73
C GLN A 507 -30.81 -0.24 -43.53
N ALA A 508 -30.85 0.20 -42.28
CA ALA A 508 -30.85 1.59 -41.83
C ALA A 508 -30.79 1.52 -40.31
N ASP A 509 -29.82 2.22 -39.70
CA ASP A 509 -29.51 2.30 -38.26
C ASP A 509 -28.49 1.29 -37.70
N ALA A 510 -27.25 1.37 -38.19
CA ALA A 510 -26.03 0.98 -37.44
C ALA A 510 -24.77 1.56 -38.12
N LEU A 511 -24.55 2.86 -38.01
CA LEU A 511 -23.30 3.54 -38.35
C LEU A 511 -22.68 4.10 -37.06
N ALA A 512 -22.04 3.21 -36.28
CA ALA A 512 -20.97 3.50 -35.30
C ALA A 512 -20.82 2.34 -34.29
N ALA A 513 -20.43 1.14 -34.75
CA ALA A 513 -19.89 0.08 -33.88
C ALA A 513 -19.29 -1.04 -34.74
N GLY A 514 -18.05 -1.44 -34.45
CA GLY A 514 -17.47 -2.70 -34.91
C GLY A 514 -16.47 -2.57 -36.07
N GLN A 515 -15.21 -2.24 -35.74
CA GLN A 515 -14.09 -2.90 -36.41
C GLN A 515 -13.63 -4.02 -35.49
N ASP A 516 -13.85 -5.27 -35.91
CA ASP A 516 -13.30 -6.45 -35.28
C ASP A 516 -11.75 -6.37 -35.30
N GLU A 517 -11.14 -6.26 -34.12
CA GLU A 517 -9.69 -6.31 -33.95
C GLU A 517 -9.16 -7.71 -34.35
N LYS A 518 -8.48 -7.76 -35.49
CA LYS A 518 -7.57 -8.84 -35.86
C LYS A 518 -6.48 -8.98 -34.80
N SER A 519 -6.21 -10.22 -34.37
CA SER A 519 -5.05 -10.67 -33.59
C SER A 519 -3.85 -9.71 -33.65
N THR A 520 -3.55 -9.07 -32.53
CA THR A 520 -2.48 -8.06 -32.34
C THR A 520 -1.08 -8.63 -32.16
N THR A 521 -0.95 -9.96 -32.10
CA THR A 521 0.36 -10.64 -32.13
C THR A 521 0.93 -10.70 -33.55
N PRO A 522 2.23 -10.45 -33.75
CA PRO A 522 2.86 -10.56 -35.07
C PRO A 522 2.69 -11.97 -35.64
N PRO A 523 2.39 -12.13 -36.94
CA PRO A 523 2.22 -13.44 -37.56
C PRO A 523 3.49 -14.29 -37.40
N ASN A 524 3.33 -15.57 -37.06
CA ASN A 524 4.39 -16.56 -36.81
C ASN A 524 5.21 -16.39 -35.51
N THR A 525 4.70 -15.66 -34.52
CA THR A 525 5.30 -15.55 -33.19
C THR A 525 4.52 -16.37 -32.16
N THR A 526 5.13 -16.65 -31.01
CA THR A 526 4.41 -17.28 -29.88
C THR A 526 4.64 -16.50 -28.61
N GLU A 527 3.59 -16.37 -27.81
CA GLU A 527 3.68 -15.81 -26.47
C GLU A 527 3.06 -16.77 -25.46
N THR A 528 3.81 -17.03 -24.41
CA THR A 528 3.33 -17.82 -23.27
C THR A 528 3.25 -16.94 -22.05
N SER A 529 2.23 -17.13 -21.25
CA SER A 529 2.03 -16.40 -20.00
C SER A 529 1.73 -17.37 -18.88
N MET A 530 2.39 -17.17 -17.75
CA MET A 530 2.19 -17.98 -16.56
C MET A 530 2.29 -17.12 -15.30
N TYR A 531 1.55 -17.50 -14.27
CA TYR A 531 1.49 -16.79 -13.01
C TYR A 531 1.44 -17.74 -11.83
N PHE A 532 1.72 -17.23 -10.63
CA PHE A 532 1.38 -17.90 -9.39
C PHE A 532 0.85 -16.87 -8.38
N GLU A 533 -0.05 -17.32 -7.51
CA GLU A 533 -0.61 -16.48 -6.46
C GLU A 533 0.42 -16.25 -5.35
N LEU A 534 0.40 -15.06 -4.78
CA LEU A 534 1.17 -14.68 -3.62
C LEU A 534 0.22 -14.62 -2.42
N PRO A 535 0.29 -15.58 -1.48
CA PRO A 535 -0.41 -15.47 -0.22
C PRO A 535 0.01 -14.18 0.51
N PRO A 536 -0.91 -13.47 1.18
CA PRO A 536 -0.63 -12.19 1.83
C PRO A 536 0.58 -12.20 2.79
N ASP A 537 0.78 -13.32 3.48
CA ASP A 537 1.86 -13.54 4.45
C ASP A 537 3.20 -14.00 3.79
N GLN A 538 3.21 -14.31 2.49
CA GLN A 538 4.40 -14.86 1.84
C GLN A 538 5.46 -13.77 1.61
N ARG A 539 6.69 -14.05 2.06
CA ARG A 539 7.85 -13.23 1.68
C ARG A 539 8.13 -13.38 0.20
N PHE A 540 8.12 -12.26 -0.52
CA PHE A 540 8.38 -12.24 -1.95
C PHE A 540 9.44 -11.21 -2.28
N ASN A 541 10.44 -11.61 -3.05
CA ASN A 541 11.44 -10.70 -3.58
C ASN A 541 10.84 -9.95 -4.78
N ILE A 542 10.57 -8.65 -4.67
CA ILE A 542 10.04 -7.85 -5.79
C ILE A 542 10.98 -7.81 -7.00
N GLN A 543 12.27 -8.10 -6.81
CA GLN A 543 13.27 -8.25 -7.86
C GLN A 543 13.34 -9.68 -8.41
N PHE A 544 12.35 -10.55 -8.12
CA PHE A 544 12.37 -11.96 -8.51
C PHE A 544 12.60 -12.13 -10.02
N GLY A 545 11.79 -11.49 -10.87
CA GLY A 545 11.95 -11.57 -12.32
C GLY A 545 13.34 -11.12 -12.79
N ARG A 546 13.82 -9.99 -12.28
CA ARG A 546 15.18 -9.49 -12.56
C ARG A 546 16.27 -10.46 -12.10
N THR A 547 16.12 -11.06 -10.93
CA THR A 547 17.10 -12.00 -10.35
C THR A 547 17.20 -13.26 -11.21
N VAL A 548 16.06 -13.82 -11.63
CA VAL A 548 16.00 -14.97 -12.54
C VAL A 548 16.73 -14.67 -13.84
N LEU A 549 16.41 -13.54 -14.48
CA LEU A 549 17.05 -13.15 -15.74
C LEU A 549 18.53 -12.81 -15.57
N SER A 550 18.94 -12.21 -14.45
CA SER A 550 20.35 -11.91 -14.20
C SER A 550 21.21 -13.19 -14.18
N SER A 551 20.69 -14.27 -13.61
CA SER A 551 21.39 -15.56 -13.62
C SER A 551 21.41 -16.18 -15.03
N LEU A 552 20.31 -16.06 -15.76
CA LEU A 552 20.21 -16.64 -17.11
C LEU A 552 21.11 -15.92 -18.12
N LEU A 553 21.23 -14.60 -18.00
CA LEU A 553 22.06 -13.75 -18.86
C LEU A 553 23.52 -13.65 -18.38
N LYS A 554 23.89 -14.28 -17.26
CA LYS A 554 25.22 -14.19 -16.62
C LYS A 554 25.61 -12.75 -16.22
N LEU A 555 24.63 -12.03 -15.69
CA LEU A 555 24.69 -10.64 -15.26
C LEU A 555 24.36 -10.50 -13.76
N GLU A 556 24.72 -11.50 -12.94
CA GLU A 556 24.40 -11.58 -11.52
C GLU A 556 24.94 -10.37 -10.74
N HIS A 557 26.11 -9.86 -11.14
CA HIS A 557 26.72 -8.65 -10.58
C HIS A 557 25.88 -7.38 -10.79
N ARG A 558 24.88 -7.41 -11.69
CA ARG A 558 23.94 -6.31 -11.97
C ARG A 558 22.52 -6.60 -11.46
N ALA A 559 22.31 -7.68 -10.70
CA ALA A 559 21.01 -8.04 -10.16
C ALA A 559 20.45 -6.94 -9.24
N ASP A 560 21.28 -6.36 -8.37
CA ASP A 560 20.93 -5.14 -7.62
C ASP A 560 21.25 -3.90 -8.48
N TRP A 561 20.21 -3.19 -8.89
CA TRP A 561 20.37 -1.97 -9.70
C TRP A 561 21.08 -0.86 -8.91
N ARG A 562 21.03 -0.86 -7.56
CA ARG A 562 21.67 0.17 -6.73
C ARG A 562 23.18 0.03 -6.67
N SER A 563 23.71 -1.17 -6.89
CA SER A 563 25.15 -1.43 -6.92
C SER A 563 25.79 -1.14 -8.27
N VAL A 564 24.98 -0.73 -9.27
CA VAL A 564 25.44 -0.36 -10.60
C VAL A 564 25.22 1.14 -10.76
N PRO A 565 26.16 2.00 -10.29
CA PRO A 565 26.04 3.43 -10.45
C PRO A 565 26.05 3.80 -11.93
N ALA A 566 24.90 4.22 -12.44
CA ALA A 566 24.77 4.96 -13.69
C ALA A 566 24.72 6.44 -13.34
N GLY A 567 25.44 7.30 -14.08
CA GLY A 567 25.27 8.75 -13.94
C GLY A 567 23.92 9.17 -14.53
N ASP A 568 23.37 10.32 -14.11
CA ASP A 568 22.11 10.86 -14.69
C ASP A 568 22.19 11.01 -16.24
N GLY A 569 23.40 11.20 -16.78
CA GLY A 569 23.65 11.25 -18.23
C GLY A 569 23.65 9.90 -18.96
N ASP A 570 23.72 8.77 -18.25
CA ASP A 570 23.60 7.43 -18.83
C ASP A 570 22.12 7.07 -19.04
N GLU A 571 21.27 7.43 -18.08
CA GLU A 571 19.82 7.19 -18.12
C GLU A 571 19.15 7.98 -19.24
N ALA A 572 19.49 9.27 -19.38
CA ALA A 572 19.00 10.10 -20.47
C ALA A 572 19.45 9.60 -21.85
N ARG A 573 20.69 9.08 -21.96
CA ARG A 573 21.20 8.52 -23.22
C ARG A 573 20.47 7.24 -23.60
N ASP A 574 20.17 6.36 -22.64
CA ASP A 574 19.40 5.15 -22.91
C ASP A 574 17.95 5.49 -23.30
N ALA A 575 17.34 6.50 -22.68
CA ALA A 575 16.01 6.97 -23.08
C ALA A 575 15.98 7.50 -24.53
N GLU A 576 16.98 8.28 -24.94
CA GLU A 576 17.09 8.74 -26.34
C GLU A 576 17.37 7.58 -27.31
N ALA A 577 18.20 6.61 -26.94
CA ALA A 577 18.43 5.41 -27.72
C ALA A 577 17.15 4.57 -27.88
N TRP A 578 16.33 4.49 -26.83
CA TRP A 578 15.02 3.88 -26.87
C TRP A 578 14.04 4.61 -27.78
N LYS A 579 14.01 5.95 -27.76
CA LYS A 579 13.18 6.73 -28.69
C LYS A 579 13.57 6.47 -30.14
N GLU A 580 14.86 6.32 -30.42
CA GLU A 580 15.35 6.00 -31.76
C GLU A 580 15.00 4.56 -32.19
N ASP A 581 15.11 3.60 -31.28
CA ASP A 581 14.75 2.21 -31.57
C ASP A 581 13.23 2.03 -31.73
N PHE A 582 12.42 2.66 -30.86
CA PHE A 582 10.98 2.43 -30.73
C PHE A 582 10.10 3.38 -31.57
N GLY A 583 10.63 4.52 -32.03
CA GLY A 583 9.83 5.60 -32.61
C GLY A 583 8.85 5.19 -33.72
N ASP A 584 9.24 4.28 -34.62
CA ASP A 584 8.37 3.82 -35.72
C ASP A 584 7.18 2.96 -35.24
N TRP A 585 7.25 2.43 -34.02
CA TRP A 585 6.22 1.60 -33.39
C TRP A 585 5.48 2.32 -32.25
N ASP A 586 5.85 3.56 -31.97
CA ASP A 586 5.26 4.34 -30.89
C ASP A 586 3.86 4.85 -31.30
N PHE A 587 2.83 4.16 -30.83
CA PHE A 587 1.45 4.52 -31.15
C PHE A 587 0.97 5.79 -30.44
N ALA A 588 1.66 6.26 -29.40
CA ALA A 588 1.25 7.42 -28.61
C ALA A 588 1.65 8.75 -29.26
N MET A 589 2.57 8.71 -30.22
CA MET A 589 3.08 9.86 -30.97
C MET A 589 2.37 10.08 -32.31
N GLY A 590 1.37 9.24 -32.65
CA GLY A 590 0.71 9.16 -33.96
C GLY A 590 -0.63 9.88 -34.08
#